data_AF-A0A1C5KF61-F1
#
_entry.id   AF-A0A1C5KF61-F1
#
_cell.length_a   1.000
_cell.length_b   1.000
_cell.length_c   1.000
_cell.angle_alpha   90.00
_cell.angle_beta   90.00
_cell.angle_gamma   90.00
#
_symmetry.space_group_name_H-M   'P 1'
#
loop_
_entity.id
_entity.type
_entity.pdbx_description
1 polymer ?
#
loop_
_entity_poly.entity_id
_entity_poly.type
_entity_poly.pdbx_seq_one_letter_code
_entity_poly.pdbx_strand_id
1 'polypeptide(L)' 'MDEAGAEPSFAVLMAGYVVDFHHRSACSRCQPDGSCVRLTRAGETLRAWRDRKSR' A
#
# COMPACT_ATOMS: atom_id res chain seq x y z
N MET A 1 4.91 -20.18 20.18
CA MET A 1 5.56 -18.88 19.92
C MET A 1 5.00 -18.42 18.59
N ASP A 2 4.02 -17.52 18.63
CA ASP A 2 3.28 -17.04 17.48
C ASP A 2 4.20 -16.40 16.43
N GLU A 3 3.87 -16.65 15.17
CA GLU A 3 4.20 -15.90 13.95
C GLU A 3 5.21 -14.76 14.11
N ALA A 4 6.50 -15.05 13.94
CA ALA A 4 7.42 -14.05 13.39
C ALA A 4 7.03 -13.86 11.92
N GLY A 5 5.93 -13.13 11.67
CA GLY A 5 5.47 -12.81 10.33
C GLY A 5 6.61 -12.19 9.54
N ALA A 6 6.89 -12.75 8.35
CA ALA A 6 8.00 -12.33 7.51
C ALA A 6 8.10 -10.80 7.45
N GLU A 7 9.30 -10.26 7.68
CA GLU A 7 9.52 -8.82 7.64
C GLU A 7 9.01 -8.25 6.30
N PRO A 8 8.26 -7.13 6.35
CA PRO A 8 7.74 -6.53 5.13
C PRO A 8 8.90 -6.11 4.24
N SER A 9 8.82 -6.44 2.96
CA SER A 9 9.81 -5.97 1.99
C SER A 9 9.76 -4.44 1.88
N PHE A 10 10.84 -3.85 1.37
CA PHE A 10 10.89 -2.41 1.10
C PHE A 10 9.68 -1.92 0.28
N ALA A 11 9.22 -2.71 -0.70
CA ALA A 11 8.05 -2.37 -1.50
C ALA A 11 6.76 -2.28 -0.68
N VAL A 12 6.58 -3.14 0.33
CA VAL A 12 5.42 -3.12 1.23
C VAL A 12 5.47 -1.88 2.13
N LEU A 13 6.63 -1.57 2.69
CA LEU A 13 6.83 -0.36 3.49
C LEU A 13 6.53 0.92 2.68
N MET A 14 7.05 1.00 1.46
CA MET A 14 6.81 2.14 0.58
C MET A 14 5.36 2.25 0.13
N ALA A 15 4.67 1.13 -0.08
CA ALA A 15 3.25 1.14 -0.39
C ALA A 15 2.42 1.76 0.76
N GLY A 16 2.73 1.43 2.00
CA GLY A 16 2.12 2.07 3.19
C GLY A 16 2.36 3.59 3.21
N TYR A 17 3.62 4.00 2.98
CA TYR A 17 3.97 5.41 2.90
C TYR A 17 3.21 6.17 1.80
N VAL A 18 3.02 5.55 0.62
CA VAL A 18 2.26 6.15 -0.48
C VAL A 18 0.79 6.38 -0.09
N VAL A 19 0.17 5.43 0.61
CA VAL A 19 -1.22 5.59 1.11
C VAL A 19 -1.29 6.76 2.10
N ASP A 20 -0.39 6.80 3.07
CA ASP A 20 -0.37 7.86 4.08
C ASP A 20 -0.13 9.23 3.48
N PHE A 21 0.83 9.34 2.56
CA PHE A 21 1.11 10.58 1.84
C PHE A 21 -0.13 11.04 1.06
N HIS A 22 -0.83 10.11 0.41
CA HIS A 22 -2.04 10.42 -0.36
C HIS A 22 -3.20 10.91 0.51
N HIS A 23 -3.31 10.46 1.77
CA HIS A 23 -4.31 10.98 2.70
C HIS A 23 -3.96 12.38 3.23
N ARG A 24 -2.67 12.69 3.38
CA ARG A 24 -2.19 13.95 3.97
C ARG A 24 -1.98 15.06 2.94
N SER A 25 -1.86 14.72 1.66
CA SER A 25 -1.45 15.66 0.62
C SER A 25 -2.30 15.53 -0.64
N ALA A 26 -2.60 16.67 -1.26
CA ALA A 26 -3.27 16.69 -2.56
C ALA A 26 -2.36 16.06 -3.62
N CYS A 27 -2.77 14.91 -4.16
CA CYS A 27 -2.03 14.24 -5.22
C CYS A 27 -2.34 14.91 -6.57
N SER A 28 -1.34 15.54 -7.17
CA SER A 28 -1.45 16.21 -8.48
C SER A 28 -1.66 15.26 -9.67
N ARG A 29 -1.66 13.95 -9.43
CA ARG A 29 -1.84 12.90 -10.45
C ARG A 29 -3.16 12.15 -10.30
N CYS A 30 -4.02 12.55 -9.36
CA CYS A 30 -5.38 12.04 -9.31
C CYS A 30 -6.12 12.42 -10.59
N GLN A 31 -6.92 11.48 -11.08
CA GLN A 31 -7.83 11.71 -12.19
C GLN A 31 -9.05 12.48 -11.71
N PRO A 32 -9.79 13.14 -12.62
CA PRO A 32 -11.01 13.88 -12.27
C PRO A 32 -12.11 13.01 -11.63
N ASP A 33 -12.09 11.70 -11.88
CA ASP A 33 -13.00 10.73 -11.26
C ASP A 33 -12.59 10.33 -9.83
N GLY A 34 -11.52 10.92 -9.28
CA GLY A 34 -10.98 10.62 -7.96
C GLY A 34 -10.05 9.40 -7.93
N SER A 35 -9.82 8.73 -9.05
CA SER A 35 -8.90 7.58 -9.10
C SER A 35 -7.42 8.02 -9.13
N CYS A 36 -6.55 7.16 -8.59
CA CYS A 36 -5.10 7.40 -8.58
C CYS A 36 -4.33 6.09 -8.75
N VAL A 37 -3.64 5.95 -9.89
CA VAL A 37 -2.88 4.73 -10.23
C VAL A 37 -1.85 4.36 -9.16
N ARG A 38 -1.21 5.36 -8.54
CA ARG A 38 -0.22 5.14 -7.48
C ARG A 38 -0.87 4.55 -6.23
N LEU A 39 -2.04 5.07 -5.84
CA LEU A 39 -2.78 4.60 -4.69
C LEU A 39 -3.32 3.17 -4.95
N THR A 40 -3.84 2.91 -6.15
CA THR A 40 -4.30 1.57 -6.55
C THR A 40 -3.18 0.53 -6.44
N ARG A 41 -2.01 0.80 -7.03
CA ARG A 41 -0.85 -0.12 -6.99
C ARG A 41 -0.31 -0.34 -5.58
N ALA A 42 -0.28 0.70 -4.75
CA ALA A 42 0.08 0.58 -3.35
C ALA A 42 -0.92 -0.34 -2.61
N GLY A 43 -2.21 -0.14 -2.82
CA GLY A 43 -3.27 -0.99 -2.25
C GLY A 43 -3.20 -2.45 -2.70
N GLU A 44 -2.85 -2.72 -3.96
CA GLU A 44 -2.58 -4.08 -4.47
C GLU A 44 -1.39 -4.72 -3.76
N THR A 45 -0.28 -3.98 -3.61
CA THR A 45 0.93 -4.46 -2.93
C THR A 45 0.63 -4.84 -1.46
N LEU A 46 -0.10 -3.98 -0.75
CA LEU A 46 -0.47 -4.21 0.64
C LEU A 46 -1.43 -5.40 0.79
N ARG A 47 -2.44 -5.51 -0.09
CA ARG A 47 -3.36 -6.66 -0.11
C ARG A 47 -2.59 -7.96 -0.35
N ALA A 48 -1.72 -8.00 -1.36
CA ALA A 48 -0.93 -9.19 -1.67
C ALA A 48 -0.03 -9.63 -0.50
N TRP A 49 0.55 -8.69 0.26
CA TRP A 49 1.33 -9.02 1.46
C TRP A 49 0.45 -9.56 2.59
N ARG A 50 -0.71 -8.94 2.85
CA ARG A 50 -1.65 -9.40 3.86
C ARG A 50 -2.19 -10.79 3.56
N ASP A 51 -2.55 -11.05 2.30
CA ASP A 51 -3.11 -12.32 1.85
C ASP A 51 -2.07 -13.46 1.91
N ARG A 52 -0.78 -13.15 1.90
CA ARG A 52 0.29 -14.12 2.20
C ARG A 52 0.37 -14.46 3.68
N LYS A 53 0.08 -13.51 4.58
CA LYS A 53 0.09 -13.74 6.03
C LYS A 53 -1.13 -14.54 6.51
N SER A 54 -2.25 -14.44 5.80
CA SER A 54 -3.47 -15.21 6.12
C SER A 54 -3.46 -16.66 5.62
N ARG A 55 -2.37 -17.12 5.01
CA ARG A 55 -2.19 -18.49 4.51
C ARG A 55 -1.16 -19.21 5.36
#